data_AF-A0A7R9TV50-F1
#
_entry.id   AF-A0A7R9TV50-F1
#
_cell.length_a   1.000
_cell.length_b   1.000
_cell.length_c   1.000
_cell.angle_alpha   90.00
_cell.angle_beta   90.00
_cell.angle_gamma   90.00
#
_symmetry.space_group_name_H-M   'P 1'
#
loop_
_entity.id
_entity.type
_entity.pdbx_description
1 polymer ?
#
loop_
_entity_poly.entity_id
_entity_poly.type
_entity_poly.pdbx_seq_one_letter_code
_entity_poly.pdbx_strand_id
1 'polypeptide(L)'
;TLREAGQGRALDGLRWTFVVVDSPQVNAFALPNGAVVVYTGLLQRFSDDSELATILAHEVAHVVCRHAAEKISYHSAISLGVGVATNFLNMGAGWAHGLAQLALELPFSRECELEADAVGLRVMSRACFDP
;
A
#
# COMPACT_ATOMS: atom_id res chain seq x y z
N THR A 1 0.48 -12.35 18.23
CA THR A 1 0.27 -10.89 18.02
C THR A 1 1.11 -10.40 16.83
N LEU A 2 0.89 -9.20 16.25
CA LEU A 2 1.79 -8.65 15.19
C LEU A 2 3.25 -8.50 15.67
N ARG A 3 3.45 -8.48 17.00
CA ARG A 3 4.77 -8.59 17.64
C ARG A 3 5.42 -9.96 17.50
N GLU A 4 4.65 -11.03 17.37
CA GLU A 4 5.18 -12.41 17.16
C GLU A 4 5.57 -12.67 15.70
N ALA A 5 5.03 -11.90 14.75
CA ALA A 5 5.37 -12.00 13.32
C ALA A 5 6.64 -11.21 12.95
N GLY A 6 7.43 -10.72 13.92
CA GLY A 6 8.64 -9.93 13.67
C GLY A 6 8.41 -8.50 13.18
N GLN A 7 7.18 -8.12 12.84
CA GLN A 7 6.82 -6.79 12.33
C GLN A 7 6.53 -5.75 13.43
N GLY A 8 6.43 -6.16 14.70
CA GLY A 8 6.12 -5.27 15.82
C GLY A 8 7.05 -4.06 15.95
N ARG A 9 8.34 -4.21 15.62
CA ARG A 9 9.33 -3.12 15.71
C ARG A 9 9.20 -2.08 14.59
N ALA A 10 8.65 -2.47 13.43
CA ALA A 10 8.40 -1.55 12.32
C ALA A 10 7.18 -0.66 12.56
N LEU A 11 6.27 -1.09 13.44
CA LEU A 11 5.08 -0.35 13.86
C LEU A 11 5.32 0.53 15.11
N ASP A 12 6.47 0.38 15.77
CA ASP A 12 6.79 1.16 16.96
C ASP A 12 6.94 2.64 16.59
N GLY A 13 6.08 3.48 17.15
CA GLY A 13 6.05 4.93 16.91
C GLY A 13 5.14 5.39 15.76
N LEU A 14 4.48 4.46 15.04
CA LEU A 14 3.45 4.79 14.06
C LEU A 14 2.19 5.31 14.77
N ARG A 15 1.71 6.49 14.36
CA ARG A 15 0.45 7.08 14.84
C ARG A 15 -0.61 6.96 13.76
N TRP A 16 -1.56 6.06 13.98
CA TRP A 16 -2.69 5.89 13.07
C TRP A 16 -3.59 7.13 13.09
N THR A 17 -3.89 7.66 11.91
CA THR A 17 -4.81 8.79 11.74
C THR A 17 -5.79 8.44 10.64
N PHE A 18 -7.09 8.54 10.90
CA PHE A 18 -8.12 8.30 9.90
C PHE A 18 -8.70 9.62 9.44
N VAL A 19 -8.72 9.84 8.13
CA VAL A 19 -9.22 11.06 7.50
C VAL A 19 -10.35 10.68 6.56
N VAL A 20 -11.53 11.25 6.81
CA VAL A 20 -12.67 11.12 5.90
C VAL A 20 -12.68 12.32 4.97
N VAL A 21 -12.65 12.05 3.67
CA VAL A 21 -12.70 13.07 2.61
C VAL A 21 -14.10 13.10 2.03
N ASP A 22 -14.74 14.28 2.08
CA ASP A 22 -16.05 14.47 1.46
C ASP A 22 -15.92 14.54 -0.07
N SER A 23 -16.20 13.43 -0.73
CA SER A 23 -16.16 13.28 -2.18
C SER A 23 -16.89 11.99 -2.60
N PRO A 24 -17.61 12.01 -3.73
CA PRO A 24 -18.36 10.86 -4.22
C PRO A 24 -17.47 9.72 -4.75
N GLN A 25 -16.15 9.87 -4.72
CA GLN A 25 -15.21 8.84 -5.14
C GLN A 25 -15.34 7.59 -4.25
N VAL A 26 -15.35 6.41 -4.87
CA VAL A 26 -15.38 5.11 -4.18
C VAL A 26 -13.94 4.64 -4.02
N ASN A 27 -13.25 5.09 -2.96
CA ASN A 27 -11.87 4.71 -2.70
C ASN A 27 -11.50 4.80 -1.21
N ALA A 28 -10.43 4.11 -0.83
CA ALA A 28 -9.68 4.31 0.41
C ALA A 28 -8.22 3.93 0.13
N PHE A 29 -7.28 4.51 0.89
CA PHE A 29 -5.88 4.10 0.83
C PHE A 29 -5.15 4.41 2.14
N ALA A 30 -4.10 3.65 2.43
CA ALA A 30 -3.22 3.93 3.56
C ALA A 30 -1.83 4.42 3.13
N LEU A 31 -1.28 5.35 3.91
CA LEU A 31 0.03 5.92 3.73
C LEU A 31 1.05 5.29 4.70
N PRO A 32 2.34 5.23 4.32
CA PRO A 32 3.38 4.60 5.14
C PRO A 32 3.56 5.20 6.54
N ASN A 33 3.06 6.42 6.76
CA ASN A 33 3.13 7.13 8.04
C ASN A 33 1.95 6.81 8.98
N GLY A 34 1.04 5.91 8.58
CA GLY A 34 -0.13 5.50 9.36
C GLY A 34 -1.38 6.34 9.12
N ALA A 35 -1.35 7.30 8.18
CA ALA A 35 -2.55 7.98 7.76
C ALA A 35 -3.39 7.08 6.84
N VAL A 36 -4.67 6.91 7.13
CA VAL A 36 -5.64 6.18 6.32
C VAL A 36 -6.67 7.18 5.83
N VAL A 37 -6.86 7.25 4.51
CA VAL A 37 -7.79 8.17 3.86
C VAL A 37 -8.98 7.36 3.34
N VAL A 38 -10.19 7.80 3.67
CA VAL A 38 -11.44 7.14 3.27
C VAL A 38 -12.36 8.17 2.64
N TYR A 39 -12.94 7.87 1.49
CA TYR A 39 -13.84 8.79 0.79
C TYR A 39 -15.30 8.52 1.16
N THR A 40 -16.13 9.56 1.28
CA THR A 40 -17.56 9.41 1.63
C THR A 40 -18.33 8.56 0.62
N GLY A 41 -17.95 8.60 -0.67
CA GLY A 41 -18.52 7.73 -1.69
C GLY A 41 -18.27 6.23 -1.44
N LEU A 42 -17.14 5.86 -0.83
CA LEU A 42 -16.88 4.48 -0.42
C LEU A 42 -17.77 4.07 0.76
N LEU A 43 -17.89 4.92 1.77
CA LEU A 43 -18.69 4.65 2.97
C LEU A 43 -20.17 4.42 2.64
N GLN A 44 -20.70 5.12 1.64
CA GLN A 44 -22.08 4.96 1.17
C GLN A 44 -22.33 3.63 0.46
N ARG A 45 -21.30 2.82 0.20
CA ARG A 45 -21.42 1.57 -0.56
C ARG A 45 -21.72 0.35 0.31
N PHE A 46 -21.38 0.42 1.60
CA PHE A 46 -21.48 -0.69 2.54
C PHE A 46 -22.71 -0.56 3.43
N SER A 47 -23.33 -1.70 3.73
CA SER A 47 -24.44 -1.78 4.68
C SER A 47 -24.04 -2.44 5.99
N ASP A 48 -22.85 -3.05 6.03
CA ASP A 48 -22.30 -3.75 7.17
C ASP A 48 -20.89 -3.23 7.49
N ASP A 49 -20.60 -3.05 8.78
CA ASP A 49 -19.31 -2.54 9.25
C ASP A 49 -18.15 -3.51 8.94
N SER A 50 -18.44 -4.82 8.81
CA SER A 50 -17.43 -5.82 8.45
C SER A 50 -16.98 -5.65 7.00
N GLU A 51 -17.86 -5.28 6.07
CA GLU A 51 -17.48 -5.01 4.68
C GLU A 51 -16.48 -3.84 4.60
N LEU A 52 -16.73 -2.77 5.36
CA LEU A 52 -15.80 -1.65 5.47
C LEU A 52 -14.50 -2.08 6.17
N ALA A 53 -14.60 -2.89 7.23
CA ALA A 53 -13.44 -3.39 7.95
C ALA A 53 -12.53 -4.26 7.07
N THR A 54 -13.08 -5.02 6.10
CA THR A 54 -12.27 -5.78 5.13
C THR A 54 -11.35 -4.85 4.33
N ILE A 55 -11.90 -3.76 3.79
CA ILE A 55 -11.12 -2.80 3.00
C ILE A 55 -10.08 -2.10 3.86
N LEU A 56 -10.49 -1.61 5.04
CA LEU A 56 -9.55 -0.93 5.93
C LEU A 56 -8.45 -1.87 6.44
N ALA A 57 -8.77 -3.14 6.68
CA ALA A 57 -7.79 -4.13 7.10
C ALA A 57 -6.79 -4.45 5.97
N HIS A 58 -7.24 -4.52 4.72
CA HIS A 58 -6.38 -4.66 3.54
C HIS A 58 -5.42 -3.44 3.42
N GLU A 59 -5.94 -2.22 3.53
CA GLU A 59 -5.12 -1.00 3.49
C GLU A 59 -4.10 -0.92 4.65
N VAL A 60 -4.52 -1.27 5.86
CA VAL A 60 -3.63 -1.37 7.03
C VAL A 60 -2.57 -2.43 6.79
N ALA A 61 -2.91 -3.57 6.16
CA ALA A 61 -1.95 -4.62 5.85
C ALA A 61 -0.84 -4.14 4.90
N HIS A 62 -1.14 -3.30 3.90
CA HIS A 62 -0.10 -2.68 3.06
C HIS A 62 0.92 -1.87 3.86
N VAL A 63 0.48 -1.14 4.89
CA VAL A 63 1.37 -0.37 5.77
C VAL A 63 2.18 -1.30 6.67
N VAL A 64 1.52 -2.30 7.25
CA VAL A 64 2.11 -3.29 8.14
C VAL A 64 3.21 -4.10 7.44
N CYS A 65 2.97 -4.54 6.20
CA CYS A 65 3.92 -5.25 5.37
C CYS A 65 4.91 -4.34 4.63
N ARG A 66 4.75 -3.01 4.73
CA ARG A 66 5.64 -2.00 4.13
C ARG A 66 5.71 -2.08 2.60
N HIS A 67 4.65 -2.50 1.93
CA HIS A 67 4.59 -2.66 0.46
C HIS A 67 4.95 -1.37 -0.29
N ALA A 68 4.60 -0.20 0.25
CA ALA A 68 4.99 1.08 -0.35
C ALA A 68 6.52 1.30 -0.35
N ALA A 69 7.22 0.92 0.72
CA ALA A 69 8.67 1.03 0.80
C ALA A 69 9.37 0.01 -0.12
N GLU A 70 8.80 -1.19 -0.22
CA GLU A 70 9.24 -2.20 -1.18
C GLU A 70 9.09 -1.70 -2.62
N LYS A 71 7.93 -1.16 -2.98
CA LYS A 71 7.67 -0.56 -4.30
C LYS A 71 8.64 0.57 -4.63
N ILE A 72 8.91 1.48 -3.68
CA ILE A 72 9.91 2.54 -3.85
C ILE A 72 11.31 1.96 -4.09
N SER A 73 11.69 0.92 -3.34
CA SER A 73 13.00 0.27 -3.46
C SER A 73 13.17 -0.39 -4.83
N TYR A 74 12.15 -1.10 -5.32
CA TYR A 74 12.14 -1.64 -6.68
C TYR A 74 12.27 -0.55 -7.74
N HIS A 75 11.52 0.54 -7.60
CA HIS A 75 11.59 1.67 -8.51
C HIS A 75 13.00 2.30 -8.54
N SER A 76 13.63 2.51 -7.38
CA SER A 76 14.99 3.01 -7.29
C SER A 76 16.01 2.07 -7.95
N ALA A 77 15.86 0.76 -7.76
CA ALA A 77 16.72 -0.24 -8.40
C ALA A 77 16.56 -0.25 -9.92
N ILE A 78 15.32 -0.20 -10.44
CA ILE A 78 15.03 -0.09 -11.88
C ILE A 78 15.63 1.19 -12.44
N SER A 79 15.39 2.33 -11.79
CA SER A 79 15.89 3.64 -12.21
C SER A 79 17.43 3.65 -12.29
N LEU A 80 18.10 3.04 -11.31
CA LEU A 80 19.56 2.93 -11.31
C LEU A 80 20.05 2.04 -12.46
N GLY A 81 19.47 0.86 -12.65
CA GLY A 81 19.84 -0.06 -13.72
C GLY A 81 19.64 0.56 -15.11
N VAL A 82 18.52 1.25 -15.30
CA VAL A 82 18.21 2.02 -16.50
C VAL A 82 19.23 3.16 -16.72
N GLY A 83 19.60 3.89 -15.66
CA GLY A 83 20.62 4.93 -15.72
C GLY A 83 21.99 4.41 -16.15
N VAL A 84 22.40 3.25 -15.63
CA VAL A 84 23.63 2.56 -16.05
C VAL A 84 23.54 2.18 -17.54
N ALA A 85 22.45 1.54 -17.98
CA ALA A 85 22.26 1.16 -19.37
C ALA A 85 22.25 2.36 -20.33
N THR A 86 21.64 3.48 -19.93
CA THR A 86 21.62 4.75 -20.68
C THR A 86 23.04 5.25 -20.96
N ASN A 87 23.90 5.22 -19.95
CA ASN A 87 25.31 5.62 -20.09
C ASN A 87 26.10 4.66 -20.99
N PHE A 88 25.91 3.34 -20.83
CA PHE A 88 26.62 2.33 -21.63
C PHE A 88 26.18 2.30 -23.11
N LEU A 89 24.89 2.47 -23.37
CA LEU A 89 24.29 2.36 -24.70
C LEU A 89 24.22 3.70 -25.45
N ASN A 90 24.69 4.80 -24.83
CA ASN A 90 24.60 6.16 -25.36
C ASN A 90 23.17 6.55 -25.80
N MET A 91 22.16 6.05 -25.09
CA MET A 91 20.77 6.37 -25.36
C MET A 91 20.37 7.63 -24.58
N GLY A 92 19.47 8.47 -25.10
CA GLY A 92 19.05 9.70 -24.41
C GLY A 92 18.21 9.43 -23.15
N ALA A 93 18.20 10.33 -22.16
CA ALA A 93 17.52 10.11 -20.86
C ALA A 93 15.98 9.99 -20.91
N GLY A 94 15.34 10.25 -22.06
CA GLY A 94 13.88 10.28 -22.19
C GLY A 94 13.19 8.92 -22.00
N TRP A 95 13.73 7.84 -22.57
CA TRP A 95 13.17 6.49 -22.40
C TRP A 95 13.37 5.97 -20.97
N ALA A 96 14.47 6.38 -20.33
CA ALA A 96 14.79 6.03 -18.97
C ALA A 96 13.78 6.60 -17.97
N HIS A 97 13.42 7.87 -18.15
CA HIS A 97 12.41 8.53 -17.33
C HIS A 97 11.02 7.90 -17.51
N GLY A 98 10.65 7.56 -18.75
CA GLY A 98 9.38 6.91 -19.04
C GLY A 98 9.23 5.52 -18.38
N LEU A 99 10.29 4.71 -18.35
CA LEU A 99 10.27 3.40 -17.68
C LEU A 99 10.21 3.51 -16.16
N ALA A 100 10.95 4.46 -15.58
CA ALA A 100 10.89 4.75 -14.15
C ALA A 100 9.48 5.20 -13.74
N GLN A 101 8.90 6.16 -14.48
CA GLN A 101 7.56 6.66 -14.21
C GLN A 101 6.48 5.56 -14.35
N LEU A 102 6.57 4.73 -15.40
CA LEU A 102 5.68 3.58 -15.56
C LEU A 102 5.76 2.64 -14.34
N ALA A 103 6.95 2.39 -13.81
CA ALA A 103 7.13 1.54 -12.64
C ALA A 103 6.52 2.12 -11.34
N LEU A 104 6.38 3.45 -11.22
CA LEU A 104 5.66 4.08 -10.10
C LEU A 104 4.14 3.96 -10.24
N GLU A 105 3.63 4.00 -11.47
CA GLU A 105 2.20 3.92 -11.78
C GLU A 105 1.65 2.48 -11.74
N LEU A 106 2.53 1.47 -11.85
CA LEU A 106 2.11 0.07 -11.75
C LEU A 106 1.48 -0.25 -10.39
N PRO A 107 0.44 -1.10 -10.34
CA PRO A 107 -0.13 -1.59 -9.08
C PRO A 107 0.91 -2.36 -8.25
N PHE A 108 0.60 -2.65 -6.98
CA PHE A 108 1.48 -3.55 -6.22
C PHE A 108 1.57 -4.92 -6.91
N SER A 109 2.64 -5.66 -6.60
CA SER A 109 2.80 -7.00 -7.13
C SER A 109 1.66 -7.88 -6.63
N ARG A 110 1.32 -8.92 -7.39
CA ARG A 110 0.31 -9.90 -6.98
C ARG A 110 0.66 -10.56 -5.63
N GLU A 111 1.95 -10.71 -5.34
CA GLU A 111 2.42 -11.26 -4.07
C GLU A 111 2.11 -10.32 -2.90
N CYS A 112 2.32 -9.01 -3.07
CA CYS A 112 1.95 -8.01 -2.08
C CYS A 112 0.44 -7.99 -1.82
N GLU A 113 -0.39 -8.06 -2.86
CA GLU A 113 -1.85 -8.09 -2.73
C GLU A 113 -2.32 -9.35 -1.95
N LEU A 114 -1.77 -10.52 -2.30
CA LEU A 114 -2.08 -11.77 -1.58
C LEU A 114 -1.62 -11.75 -0.13
N GLU A 115 -0.47 -11.13 0.15
CA GLU A 115 0.00 -10.93 1.52
C GLU A 115 -0.89 -9.95 2.29
N ALA A 116 -1.30 -8.85 1.64
CA ALA A 116 -2.21 -7.86 2.21
C ALA A 116 -3.57 -8.49 2.56
N ASP A 117 -4.14 -9.32 1.68
CA ASP A 117 -5.37 -10.07 1.96
C ASP A 117 -5.20 -11.02 3.16
N ALA A 118 -4.13 -11.84 3.15
CA ALA A 118 -3.90 -12.82 4.21
C ALA A 118 -3.64 -12.17 5.58
N VAL A 119 -2.91 -11.06 5.61
CA VAL A 119 -2.66 -10.29 6.84
C VAL A 119 -3.92 -9.51 7.24
N GLY A 120 -4.63 -8.92 6.29
CA GLY A 120 -5.88 -8.18 6.48
C GLY A 120 -6.94 -9.03 7.18
N LEU A 121 -7.20 -10.25 6.69
CA LEU A 121 -8.15 -11.17 7.33
C LEU A 121 -7.74 -11.54 8.78
N ARG A 122 -6.44 -11.65 9.06
CA ARG A 122 -5.93 -11.87 10.43
C ARG A 122 -6.07 -10.64 11.31
N VAL A 123 -5.94 -9.43 10.75
CA VAL A 123 -6.17 -8.18 11.48
C VAL A 123 -7.66 -8.02 11.79
N MET A 124 -8.51 -8.26 10.80
CA MET A 124 -9.97 -8.18 10.89
C MET A 124 -10.55 -9.15 11.93
N SER A 125 -10.16 -10.43 11.86
CA SER A 125 -10.57 -11.44 12.86
C SER A 125 -10.12 -11.09 14.29
N ARG A 126 -8.90 -10.54 14.45
CA ARG A 126 -8.41 -10.08 15.76
C ARG A 126 -9.13 -8.83 16.27
N ALA A 127 -9.69 -8.03 15.38
CA ALA A 127 -10.53 -6.88 15.70
C ALA A 127 -12.00 -7.26 15.93
N CYS A 128 -12.32 -8.56 15.93
CA CYS A 128 -13.66 -9.11 16.15
C CYS A 128 -14.69 -8.76 15.06
N PHE A 129 -14.23 -8.49 13.84
CA PHE A 129 -15.08 -8.45 12.64
C PHE A 129 -15.16 -9.83 11.97
N ASP A 130 -16.17 -10.05 11.14
CA ASP A 130 -16.38 -11.30 10.39
C ASP A 130 -15.55 -11.34 9.09
N PRO A 131 -14.42 -12.07 9.05
CA PRO A 131 -13.44 -12.01 7.96
C PRO A 131 -13.88 -12.74 6.68
#